data_AF-A0A0B7FYL3-F1
#
_entry.id   AF-A0A0B7FYL3-F1
#
_cell.length_a   1.000
_cell.length_b   1.000
_cell.length_c   1.000
_cell.angle_alpha   90.00
_cell.angle_beta   90.00
_cell.angle_gamma   90.00
#
_symmetry.space_group_name_H-M   'P 1'
#
loop_
_entity.id
_entity.type
_entity.pdbx_description
1 polymer ?
#
loop_
_entity_poly.entity_id
_entity_poly.type
_entity_poly.pdbx_seq_one_letter_code
_entity_poly.pdbx_strand_id
1 'polypeptide(L)'
;MYARTGKPQQVVNVDAHSHSLEPEAFPEPERTGPYPIPSEIETMLTLRPHESEQEHEPVRYKIISNMQVIQHRALVQALEHPSVNLQLVERAGEVLEVSPWQDAGPPLHGASFAIDPYTAAVLVPLADLPGPDAVPALSRLVQSLLGRYDTIALVLEAYSKSKSNVELDPFTPPARKALGAVRRAIALINGSLAREGVRVGIARNVAECAKLVRGVVDVAAQEWDGAWEVWGSREWIGDEEVSEERELSLVPAMNVFASITILAQTTIDELLIQSPEERSALFAPSIGAVRIAALNEAIEQGRERVEQMDGVE
;
A
#
# COMPACT_ATOMS: atom_id res chain seq x y z
N MET A 1 -34.34 -91.93 -16.76
CA MET A 1 -35.80 -91.78 -16.66
C MET A 1 -36.13 -91.04 -15.38
N TYR A 2 -36.66 -89.82 -15.48
CA TYR A 2 -37.78 -89.24 -14.73
C TYR A 2 -37.72 -87.72 -14.90
N ALA A 3 -38.71 -87.23 -15.64
CA ALA A 3 -38.97 -85.83 -15.90
C ALA A 3 -39.55 -85.13 -14.66
N ARG A 4 -39.21 -83.86 -14.45
CA ARG A 4 -40.13 -82.90 -13.84
C ARG A 4 -40.04 -81.53 -14.51
N THR A 5 -41.19 -81.19 -15.07
CA THR A 5 -41.66 -79.94 -15.66
C THR A 5 -41.82 -78.84 -14.60
N GLY A 6 -41.38 -77.62 -14.91
CA GLY A 6 -41.71 -76.39 -14.19
C GLY A 6 -41.90 -75.24 -15.18
N LYS A 7 -43.07 -74.59 -15.13
CA LYS A 7 -43.54 -73.53 -16.04
C LYS A 7 -42.74 -72.22 -15.87
N PRO A 8 -42.73 -71.33 -16.89
CA PRO A 8 -42.10 -70.01 -16.81
C PRO A 8 -42.92 -69.06 -15.94
N GLN A 9 -42.23 -68.32 -15.06
CA GLN A 9 -42.83 -67.29 -14.20
C GLN A 9 -42.69 -65.92 -14.87
N GLN A 10 -43.81 -65.19 -14.90
CA GLN A 10 -43.98 -63.88 -15.54
C GLN A 10 -43.06 -62.80 -14.95
N VAL A 11 -42.53 -62.01 -15.88
CA VAL A 11 -41.86 -60.73 -15.67
C VAL A 11 -42.82 -59.74 -15.02
N VAL A 12 -42.44 -59.21 -13.85
CA VAL A 12 -42.95 -57.92 -13.34
C VAL A 12 -41.72 -57.11 -12.99
N ASN A 13 -41.31 -56.26 -13.92
CA ASN A 13 -40.27 -55.27 -13.71
C ASN A 13 -40.94 -54.08 -12.99
N VAL A 14 -40.66 -53.91 -11.71
CA VAL A 14 -41.08 -52.73 -10.94
C VAL A 14 -39.89 -51.77 -10.95
N ASP A 15 -39.82 -50.94 -11.99
CA ASP A 15 -38.92 -49.79 -12.02
C ASP A 15 -39.46 -48.74 -11.03
N ALA A 16 -39.01 -48.83 -9.78
CA ALA A 16 -39.15 -47.76 -8.80
C ALA A 16 -37.92 -46.83 -8.91
N HIS A 17 -37.91 -45.99 -9.95
CA HIS A 17 -37.06 -44.80 -9.97
C HIS A 17 -37.65 -43.76 -9.02
N SER A 18 -37.22 -43.82 -7.76
CA SER A 18 -37.34 -42.71 -6.82
C SER A 18 -36.49 -41.56 -7.32
N HIS A 19 -37.06 -40.70 -8.17
CA HIS A 19 -36.53 -39.36 -8.41
C HIS A 19 -36.67 -38.58 -7.10
N SER A 20 -35.61 -38.62 -6.29
CA SER A 20 -35.41 -37.66 -5.22
C SER A 20 -35.26 -36.30 -5.90
N LEU A 21 -36.31 -35.48 -5.83
CA LEU A 21 -36.27 -34.08 -6.20
C LEU A 21 -35.32 -33.38 -5.22
N GLU A 22 -34.03 -33.31 -5.57
CA GLU A 22 -33.15 -32.31 -4.96
C GLU A 22 -33.79 -30.94 -5.22
N PRO A 23 -34.11 -30.15 -4.18
CA PRO A 23 -34.66 -28.83 -4.41
C PRO A 23 -33.64 -28.01 -5.20
N GLU A 24 -34.04 -27.52 -6.38
CA GLU A 24 -33.30 -26.52 -7.14
C GLU A 24 -32.90 -25.40 -6.17
N ALA A 25 -31.59 -25.20 -6.01
CA ALA A 25 -31.06 -24.13 -5.20
C ALA A 25 -31.62 -22.82 -5.75
N PHE A 26 -32.48 -22.16 -4.97
CA PHE A 26 -32.96 -20.84 -5.29
C PHE A 26 -31.74 -19.95 -5.56
N PRO A 27 -31.66 -19.25 -6.71
CA PRO A 27 -30.56 -18.32 -6.95
C PRO A 27 -30.56 -17.31 -5.82
N GLU A 28 -29.44 -17.22 -5.10
CA GLU A 28 -29.28 -16.20 -4.08
C GLU A 28 -29.55 -14.83 -4.72
N PRO A 29 -30.32 -13.95 -4.06
CA PRO A 29 -30.65 -12.64 -4.61
C PRO A 29 -29.37 -11.91 -4.98
N GLU A 30 -29.32 -11.35 -6.19
CA GLU A 30 -28.18 -10.54 -6.65
C GLU A 30 -27.87 -9.45 -5.63
N ARG A 31 -26.66 -9.50 -5.08
CA ARG A 31 -26.22 -8.58 -4.05
C ARG A 31 -25.93 -7.24 -4.70
N THR A 32 -26.60 -6.17 -4.26
CA THR A 32 -26.46 -4.84 -4.87
C THR A 32 -25.43 -3.94 -4.17
N GLY A 33 -24.42 -4.52 -3.52
CA GLY A 33 -23.45 -3.73 -2.75
C GLY A 33 -22.27 -4.54 -2.25
N PRO A 34 -21.20 -3.83 -1.82
CA PRO A 34 -19.94 -4.46 -1.46
C PRO A 34 -20.09 -5.44 -0.29
N TYR A 35 -19.25 -6.48 -0.29
CA TYR A 35 -19.20 -7.46 0.80
C TYR A 35 -18.92 -6.76 2.15
N PRO A 36 -19.72 -7.01 3.19
CA PRO A 36 -19.47 -6.46 4.52
C PRO A 36 -18.16 -7.02 5.06
N ILE A 37 -17.41 -6.19 5.77
CA ILE A 37 -16.20 -6.62 6.46
C ILE A 37 -16.63 -7.52 7.62
N PRO A 38 -16.07 -8.74 7.75
CA PRO A 38 -16.39 -9.59 8.89
C PRO A 38 -15.99 -8.94 10.22
N SER A 39 -16.82 -9.08 11.26
CA SER A 39 -16.60 -8.41 12.55
C SER A 39 -15.29 -8.80 13.24
N GLU A 40 -14.79 -10.01 12.99
CA GLU A 40 -13.49 -10.45 13.47
C GLU A 40 -12.31 -9.63 12.89
N ILE A 41 -12.51 -8.99 11.74
CA ILE A 41 -11.53 -8.15 11.03
C ILE A 41 -11.73 -6.67 11.38
N GLU A 42 -12.93 -6.21 11.72
CA GLU A 42 -13.17 -4.80 12.06
C GLU A 42 -12.24 -4.32 13.20
N THR A 43 -11.95 -5.19 14.16
CA THR A 43 -11.06 -4.89 15.31
C THR A 43 -9.61 -4.56 14.95
N MET A 44 -9.14 -4.90 13.74
CA MET A 44 -7.78 -4.55 13.30
C MET A 44 -7.71 -3.27 12.46
N LEU A 45 -8.86 -2.68 12.12
CA LEU A 45 -8.91 -1.49 11.29
C LEU A 45 -8.70 -0.25 12.14
N THR A 46 -7.71 0.55 11.76
CA THR A 46 -7.37 1.80 12.44
C THR A 46 -7.44 3.02 11.52
N LEU A 47 -7.42 2.80 10.20
CA LEU A 47 -7.71 3.84 9.22
C LEU A 47 -9.21 4.08 9.12
N ARG A 48 -9.58 5.36 9.08
CA ARG A 48 -10.95 5.79 8.81
C ARG A 48 -11.03 6.38 7.40
N PRO A 49 -12.05 6.04 6.60
CA PRO A 49 -12.29 6.72 5.34
C PRO A 49 -12.52 8.21 5.58
N HIS A 50 -12.10 9.05 4.63
CA HIS A 50 -12.48 10.46 4.63
C HIS A 50 -14.00 10.60 4.54
N GLU A 51 -14.58 11.28 5.52
CA GLU A 51 -15.98 11.66 5.57
C GLU A 51 -16.09 13.14 5.22
N SER A 52 -16.66 13.43 4.05
CA SER A 52 -16.92 14.80 3.56
C SER A 52 -18.12 15.40 4.30
N GLU A 53 -18.09 15.44 5.63
CA GLU A 53 -19.12 16.11 6.45
C GLU A 53 -18.92 17.62 6.51
N GLN A 54 -17.80 18.14 5.99
CA GLN A 54 -17.50 19.56 5.97
C GLN A 54 -18.10 20.22 4.72
N GLU A 55 -18.74 21.39 4.91
CA GLU A 55 -19.31 22.23 3.85
C GLU A 55 -18.26 22.80 2.87
N HIS A 56 -16.97 22.57 3.12
CA HIS A 56 -15.87 23.15 2.35
C HIS A 56 -15.29 22.11 1.37
N GLU A 57 -14.93 22.59 0.18
CA GLU A 57 -14.23 21.76 -0.81
C GLU A 57 -12.92 21.21 -0.21
N PRO A 58 -12.60 19.92 -0.39
CA PRO A 58 -11.41 19.33 0.18
C PRO A 58 -10.16 20.01 -0.39
N VAL A 59 -9.21 20.35 0.48
CA VAL A 59 -7.93 20.97 0.09
C VAL A 59 -7.20 20.08 -0.90
N ARG A 60 -6.70 20.63 -2.00
CA ARG A 60 -5.93 19.85 -2.97
C ARG A 60 -4.53 19.57 -2.43
N TYR A 61 -4.15 18.30 -2.37
CA TYR A 61 -2.79 17.89 -2.00
C TYR A 61 -2.11 17.16 -3.15
N LYS A 62 -0.81 17.36 -3.29
CA LYS A 62 0.03 16.65 -4.26
C LYS A 62 0.83 15.56 -3.53
N ILE A 63 0.74 14.32 -3.99
CA ILE A 63 1.44 13.16 -3.41
C ILE A 63 2.20 12.40 -4.50
N ILE A 64 3.26 11.71 -4.12
CA ILE A 64 4.07 10.92 -5.03
C ILE A 64 3.48 9.51 -5.10
N SER A 65 3.39 8.95 -6.29
CA SER A 65 2.83 7.62 -6.52
C SER A 65 3.73 6.78 -7.43
N ASN A 66 3.68 5.47 -7.24
CA ASN A 66 4.40 4.56 -8.12
C ASN A 66 3.62 4.31 -9.44
N MET A 67 4.34 3.84 -10.45
CA MET A 67 3.80 3.50 -11.77
C MET A 67 2.60 2.52 -11.69
N GLN A 68 2.60 1.56 -10.78
CA GLN A 68 1.55 0.54 -10.68
C GLN A 68 0.20 1.15 -10.32
N VAL A 69 0.18 2.17 -9.46
CA VAL A 69 -1.02 2.93 -9.15
C VAL A 69 -1.48 3.77 -10.34
N ILE A 70 -0.55 4.45 -11.03
CA ILE A 70 -0.88 5.29 -12.20
C ILE A 70 -1.54 4.45 -13.31
N GLN A 71 -1.12 3.20 -13.48
CA GLN A 71 -1.74 2.27 -14.43
C GLN A 71 -3.17 1.86 -14.03
N HIS A 72 -3.55 1.99 -12.76
CA HIS A 72 -4.90 1.70 -12.26
C HIS A 72 -5.86 2.88 -12.46
N ARG A 73 -6.26 3.13 -13.71
CA ARG A 73 -7.08 4.29 -14.13
C ARG A 73 -8.30 4.60 -13.25
N ALA A 74 -9.04 3.58 -12.82
CA ALA A 74 -10.22 3.79 -11.99
C ALA A 74 -9.87 4.40 -10.62
N LEU A 75 -8.72 4.02 -10.06
CA LEU A 75 -8.25 4.53 -8.78
C LEU A 75 -7.69 5.95 -8.94
N VAL A 76 -6.92 6.20 -9.99
CA VAL A 76 -6.44 7.55 -10.33
C VAL A 76 -7.63 8.51 -10.46
N GLN A 77 -8.65 8.13 -11.23
CA GLN A 77 -9.88 8.93 -11.37
C GLN A 77 -10.59 9.17 -10.04
N ALA A 78 -10.63 8.17 -9.14
CA ALA A 78 -11.24 8.32 -7.83
C ALA A 78 -10.43 9.22 -6.88
N LEU A 79 -9.09 9.16 -6.95
CA LEU A 79 -8.18 10.00 -6.17
C LEU A 79 -8.20 11.46 -6.65
N GLU A 80 -8.26 11.69 -7.96
CA GLU A 80 -8.31 13.02 -8.56
C GLU A 80 -9.73 13.62 -8.59
N HIS A 81 -10.75 12.83 -8.25
CA HIS A 81 -12.13 13.31 -8.20
C HIS A 81 -12.25 14.49 -7.22
N PRO A 82 -13.05 15.55 -7.51
CA PRO A 82 -13.16 16.72 -6.63
C PRO A 82 -13.53 16.45 -5.17
N SER A 83 -14.17 15.32 -4.87
CA SER A 83 -14.47 14.90 -3.50
C SER A 83 -13.29 14.30 -2.72
N VAL A 84 -12.19 13.97 -3.41
CA VAL A 84 -10.95 13.43 -2.82
C VAL A 84 -9.79 14.41 -3.06
N ASN A 85 -9.72 15.00 -4.25
CA ASN A 85 -8.86 16.11 -4.63
C ASN A 85 -7.37 15.88 -4.34
N LEU A 86 -6.86 14.70 -4.69
CA LEU A 86 -5.43 14.38 -4.61
C LEU A 86 -4.83 14.43 -6.02
N GLN A 87 -3.78 15.24 -6.18
CA GLN A 87 -2.96 15.23 -7.39
C GLN A 87 -1.85 14.20 -7.23
N LEU A 88 -1.72 13.31 -8.21
CA LEU A 88 -0.68 12.29 -8.21
C LEU A 88 0.49 12.75 -9.08
N VAL A 89 1.70 12.60 -8.54
CA VAL A 89 2.94 12.76 -9.28
C VAL A 89 3.62 11.40 -9.37
N GLU A 90 3.90 10.97 -10.59
CA GLU A 90 4.52 9.69 -10.84
C GLU A 90 6.02 9.73 -10.53
N ARG A 91 6.53 8.66 -9.92
CA ARG A 91 7.95 8.31 -9.92
C ARG A 91 8.11 6.86 -10.31
N ALA A 92 8.88 6.62 -11.36
CA ALA A 92 9.01 5.30 -11.96
C ALA A 92 10.03 4.48 -11.15
N GLY A 93 9.55 3.44 -10.47
CA GLY A 93 10.43 2.48 -9.82
C GLY A 93 11.08 1.53 -10.82
N GLU A 94 12.14 0.84 -10.39
CA GLU A 94 12.64 -0.31 -11.13
C GLU A 94 11.60 -1.43 -11.09
N VAL A 95 10.91 -1.67 -12.21
CA VAL A 95 9.91 -2.75 -12.29
C VAL A 95 10.61 -4.11 -12.19
N LEU A 96 10.60 -4.71 -11.01
CA LEU A 96 10.99 -6.10 -10.81
C LEU A 96 9.81 -7.03 -11.16
N GLU A 97 10.06 -8.19 -11.76
CA GLU A 97 9.03 -9.17 -12.19
C GLU A 97 8.26 -9.85 -11.02
N VAL A 98 8.37 -9.31 -9.80
CA VAL A 98 7.70 -9.82 -8.59
C VAL A 98 6.34 -9.11 -8.43
N SER A 99 5.42 -9.67 -7.64
CA SER A 99 4.10 -9.06 -7.38
C SER A 99 4.21 -7.53 -7.14
N PRO A 100 3.28 -6.72 -7.66
CA PRO A 100 3.47 -5.26 -7.77
C PRO A 100 3.64 -4.51 -6.44
N TRP A 101 3.24 -5.10 -5.31
CA TRP A 101 3.48 -4.55 -3.96
C TRP A 101 4.75 -5.12 -3.28
N GLN A 102 5.38 -6.13 -3.88
CA GLN A 102 6.64 -6.72 -3.43
C GLN A 102 7.87 -6.09 -4.12
N ASP A 103 7.63 -5.19 -5.07
CA ASP A 103 8.67 -4.37 -5.68
C ASP A 103 9.19 -3.34 -4.66
N ALA A 104 10.30 -3.65 -4.00
CA ALA A 104 10.94 -2.77 -3.02
C ALA A 104 12.02 -1.86 -3.65
N GLY A 105 12.02 -1.70 -4.98
CA GLY A 105 12.99 -0.86 -5.68
C GLY A 105 12.83 0.63 -5.38
N PRO A 106 13.90 1.44 -5.53
CA PRO A 106 13.80 2.90 -5.50
C PRO A 106 12.91 3.40 -6.65
N PRO A 107 12.31 4.60 -6.52
CA PRO A 107 12.53 5.55 -5.41
C PRO A 107 11.50 5.43 -4.27
N LEU A 108 10.39 4.67 -4.45
CA LEU A 108 9.37 4.49 -3.42
C LEU A 108 9.61 3.32 -2.47
N HIS A 109 10.57 2.43 -2.76
CA HIS A 109 10.92 1.28 -1.91
C HIS A 109 9.73 0.37 -1.58
N GLY A 110 8.80 0.24 -2.53
CA GLY A 110 7.56 -0.55 -2.42
C GLY A 110 6.36 0.15 -1.78
N ALA A 111 6.49 1.44 -1.45
CA ALA A 111 5.30 2.26 -1.19
C ALA A 111 4.47 2.46 -2.47
N SER A 112 3.15 2.49 -2.32
CA SER A 112 2.23 2.90 -3.39
C SER A 112 2.14 4.42 -3.48
N PHE A 113 2.25 5.08 -2.32
CA PHE A 113 2.30 6.54 -2.20
C PHE A 113 3.35 6.97 -1.18
N ALA A 114 4.10 8.02 -1.50
CA ALA A 114 4.80 8.83 -0.50
C ALA A 114 3.98 10.11 -0.29
N ILE A 115 3.43 10.26 0.91
CA ILE A 115 2.48 11.33 1.24
C ILE A 115 3.21 12.59 1.70
N ASP A 116 4.22 12.40 2.53
CA ASP A 116 5.15 13.40 3.03
C ASP A 116 6.48 12.69 3.44
N PRO A 117 7.47 13.39 4.02
CA PRO A 117 8.71 12.76 4.48
C PRO A 117 8.54 11.67 5.55
N TYR A 118 7.42 11.64 6.27
CA TYR A 118 7.16 10.75 7.40
C TYR A 118 6.13 9.66 7.11
N THR A 119 5.31 9.80 6.07
CA THR A 119 4.12 8.99 5.87
C THR A 119 4.11 8.37 4.47
N ALA A 120 3.92 7.06 4.44
CA ALA A 120 3.71 6.31 3.21
C ALA A 120 2.42 5.49 3.27
N ALA A 121 1.87 5.15 2.11
CA ALA A 121 0.76 4.21 1.99
C ALA A 121 1.10 3.06 1.04
N VAL A 122 0.64 1.86 1.40
CA VAL A 122 0.83 0.62 0.65
C VAL A 122 -0.53 0.01 0.34
N LEU A 123 -0.80 -0.23 -0.94
CA LEU A 123 -1.99 -0.92 -1.41
C LEU A 123 -1.67 -2.40 -1.63
N VAL A 124 -2.44 -3.29 -1.02
CA VAL A 124 -2.25 -4.74 -1.17
C VAL A 124 -3.57 -5.40 -1.54
N PRO A 125 -3.68 -6.07 -2.70
CA PRO A 125 -4.84 -6.87 -3.04
C PRO A 125 -5.07 -7.96 -2.00
N LEU A 126 -6.29 -8.03 -1.45
CA LEU A 126 -6.61 -9.05 -0.44
C LEU A 126 -6.48 -10.47 -1.00
N ALA A 127 -6.73 -10.61 -2.31
CA ALA A 127 -6.58 -11.85 -3.05
C ALA A 127 -5.14 -12.40 -3.09
N ASP A 128 -4.12 -11.56 -2.88
CA ASP A 128 -2.72 -11.96 -2.92
C ASP A 128 -2.22 -12.54 -1.59
N LEU A 129 -2.90 -12.22 -0.49
CA LEU A 129 -2.48 -12.61 0.88
C LEU A 129 -2.50 -14.12 1.18
N PRO A 130 -3.38 -14.95 0.60
CA PRO A 130 -3.38 -16.39 0.84
C PRO A 130 -2.11 -17.13 0.36
N GLY A 131 -1.23 -16.47 -0.41
CA GLY A 131 0.01 -17.06 -0.88
C GLY A 131 0.97 -17.44 0.27
N PRO A 132 1.79 -18.49 0.13
CA PRO A 132 2.62 -19.03 1.22
C PRO A 132 3.67 -18.04 1.77
N ASP A 133 4.20 -17.14 0.94
CA ASP A 133 5.16 -16.10 1.37
C ASP A 133 4.56 -14.68 1.39
N ALA A 134 3.26 -14.51 1.10
CA ALA A 134 2.67 -13.19 0.97
C ALA A 134 2.69 -12.39 2.29
N VAL A 135 2.23 -12.99 3.40
CA VAL A 135 2.22 -12.31 4.70
C VAL A 135 3.66 -12.06 5.24
N PRO A 136 4.60 -13.02 5.17
CA PRO A 136 6.00 -12.74 5.50
C PRO A 136 6.62 -11.65 4.63
N ALA A 137 6.39 -11.65 3.32
CA ALA A 137 6.87 -10.61 2.42
C ALA A 137 6.31 -9.23 2.78
N LEU A 138 5.01 -9.14 3.06
CA LEU A 138 4.37 -7.90 3.51
C LEU A 138 4.98 -7.39 4.83
N SER A 139 5.25 -8.29 5.78
CA SER A 139 5.90 -7.92 7.05
C SER A 139 7.31 -7.36 6.81
N ARG A 140 8.11 -7.96 5.92
CA ARG A 140 9.45 -7.46 5.56
C ARG A 140 9.37 -6.10 4.87
N LEU A 141 8.43 -5.92 3.95
CA LEU A 141 8.20 -4.65 3.28
C LEU A 141 7.86 -3.55 4.28
N VAL A 142 6.86 -3.78 5.15
CA VAL A 142 6.43 -2.78 6.14
C VAL A 142 7.57 -2.41 7.07
N GLN A 143 8.37 -3.38 7.53
CA GLN A 143 9.55 -3.11 8.36
C GLN A 143 10.62 -2.31 7.61
N SER A 144 10.85 -2.62 6.34
CA SER A 144 11.79 -1.85 5.50
C SER A 144 11.31 -0.40 5.33
N LEU A 145 10.02 -0.20 5.05
CA LEU A 145 9.42 1.12 4.94
C LEU A 145 9.46 1.89 6.26
N LEU A 146 9.27 1.25 7.41
CA LEU A 146 9.42 1.88 8.73
C LEU A 146 10.84 2.33 9.04
N GLY A 147 11.84 1.85 8.29
CA GLY A 147 13.20 2.39 8.34
C GLY A 147 13.33 3.73 7.62
N ARG A 148 12.38 4.09 6.74
CA ARG A 148 12.40 5.29 5.88
C ARG A 148 11.25 6.26 6.14
N TYR A 149 10.17 5.78 6.74
CA TYR A 149 8.95 6.51 7.07
C TYR A 149 8.60 6.23 8.52
N ASP A 150 7.99 7.20 9.17
CA ASP A 150 7.59 7.10 10.56
C ASP A 150 6.24 6.37 10.65
N THR A 151 5.35 6.57 9.67
CA THR A 151 3.99 6.01 9.65
C THR A 151 3.69 5.34 8.31
N ILE A 152 3.16 4.12 8.36
CA ILE A 152 2.73 3.35 7.20
C ILE A 152 1.22 3.11 7.25
N ALA A 153 0.51 3.56 6.22
CA ALA A 153 -0.89 3.20 5.99
C ALA A 153 -0.98 1.97 5.08
N LEU A 154 -1.39 0.83 5.63
CA LEU A 154 -1.69 -0.38 4.89
C LEU A 154 -3.16 -0.40 4.48
N VAL A 155 -3.45 -0.30 3.18
CA VAL A 155 -4.80 -0.40 2.63
C VAL A 155 -4.93 -1.71 1.88
N LEU A 156 -5.80 -2.58 2.40
CA LEU A 156 -6.09 -3.88 1.79
C LEU A 156 -7.26 -3.74 0.81
N GLU A 157 -7.03 -4.08 -0.46
CA GLU A 157 -8.03 -3.98 -1.52
C GLU A 157 -8.89 -5.26 -1.52
N ALA A 158 -10.08 -5.19 -0.93
CA ALA A 158 -11.09 -6.25 -0.92
C ALA A 158 -12.02 -6.16 -2.14
N TYR A 159 -11.51 -5.69 -3.28
CA TYR A 159 -12.21 -5.68 -4.56
C TYR A 159 -11.32 -6.31 -5.64
N SER A 160 -11.95 -6.96 -6.62
CA SER A 160 -11.21 -7.53 -7.73
C SER A 160 -10.78 -6.47 -8.73
N LYS A 161 -9.55 -6.58 -9.23
CA LYS A 161 -9.08 -5.84 -10.41
C LYS A 161 -9.55 -6.49 -11.73
N SER A 162 -10.12 -7.70 -11.68
CA SER A 162 -10.62 -8.41 -12.85
C SER A 162 -11.99 -7.88 -13.28
N LYS A 163 -12.16 -7.65 -14.60
CA LYS A 163 -13.45 -7.27 -15.23
C LYS A 163 -14.46 -8.42 -15.31
N SER A 164 -14.18 -9.56 -14.66
CA SER A 164 -15.14 -10.65 -14.61
C SER A 164 -16.31 -10.20 -13.73
N ASN A 165 -17.50 -10.07 -14.32
CA ASN A 165 -18.75 -9.68 -13.65
C ASN A 165 -19.22 -10.62 -12.52
N VAL A 166 -18.36 -11.54 -12.05
CA VAL A 166 -18.65 -12.42 -10.93
C VAL A 166 -18.07 -11.77 -9.68
N GLU A 167 -18.95 -11.20 -8.86
CA GLU A 167 -18.62 -10.73 -7.53
C GLU A 167 -18.24 -11.95 -6.67
N LEU A 168 -16.95 -12.18 -6.50
CA LEU A 168 -16.45 -13.22 -5.59
C LEU A 168 -16.27 -12.61 -4.21
N ASP A 169 -16.68 -13.35 -3.17
CA ASP A 169 -16.42 -12.96 -1.78
C ASP A 169 -14.91 -12.78 -1.57
N PRO A 170 -14.42 -11.56 -1.31
CA PRO A 170 -13.00 -11.31 -1.09
C PRO A 170 -12.53 -11.91 0.25
N PHE A 171 -13.46 -12.19 1.17
CA PHE A 171 -13.18 -12.75 2.49
C PHE A 171 -13.31 -14.28 2.53
N THR A 172 -12.71 -14.95 1.55
CA THR A 172 -12.60 -16.42 1.53
C THR A 172 -11.91 -16.95 2.80
N PRO A 173 -12.13 -18.22 3.21
CA PRO A 173 -11.46 -18.78 4.39
C PRO A 173 -9.92 -18.66 4.36
N PRO A 174 -9.23 -18.89 3.22
CA PRO A 174 -7.80 -18.61 3.10
C PRO A 174 -7.45 -17.14 3.33
N ALA A 175 -8.24 -16.20 2.78
CA ALA A 175 -8.02 -14.76 2.97
C ALA A 175 -8.19 -14.34 4.43
N ARG A 176 -9.23 -14.83 5.12
CA ARG A 176 -9.43 -14.56 6.57
C ARG A 176 -8.29 -15.12 7.42
N LYS A 177 -7.78 -16.30 7.10
CA LYS A 177 -6.61 -16.88 7.78
C LYS A 177 -5.37 -16.00 7.58
N ALA A 178 -5.15 -15.51 6.36
CA ALA A 178 -4.04 -14.62 6.05
C ALA A 178 -4.18 -13.26 6.75
N LEU A 179 -5.38 -12.65 6.76
CA LEU A 179 -5.69 -11.44 7.53
C LEU A 179 -5.39 -11.60 9.03
N GLY A 180 -5.75 -12.75 9.61
CA GLY A 180 -5.39 -13.06 10.99
C GLY A 180 -3.88 -13.10 11.23
N ALA A 181 -3.08 -13.51 10.23
CA ALA A 181 -1.62 -13.46 10.29
C ALA A 181 -1.08 -12.03 10.10
N VAL A 182 -1.65 -11.23 9.18
CA VAL A 182 -1.33 -9.80 9.01
C VAL A 182 -1.58 -9.04 10.31
N ARG A 183 -2.73 -9.24 10.95
CA ARG A 183 -3.07 -8.64 12.26
C ARG A 183 -1.99 -8.93 13.31
N ARG A 184 -1.53 -10.18 13.41
CA ARG A 184 -0.47 -10.56 14.36
C ARG A 184 0.85 -9.89 14.01
N ALA A 185 1.24 -9.87 12.73
CA ALA A 185 2.47 -9.22 12.30
C ALA A 185 2.47 -7.72 12.63
N ILE A 186 1.37 -7.02 12.34
CA ILE A 186 1.22 -5.59 12.60
C ILE A 186 1.22 -5.29 14.11
N ALA A 187 0.53 -6.10 14.91
CA ALA A 187 0.55 -5.96 16.36
C ALA A 187 1.97 -6.12 16.94
N LEU A 188 2.78 -7.06 16.40
CA LEU A 188 4.17 -7.23 16.80
C LEU A 188 5.03 -6.02 16.40
N ILE A 189 4.86 -5.51 15.17
CA ILE A 189 5.58 -4.34 14.66
C ILE A 189 5.26 -3.11 15.53
N ASN A 190 3.98 -2.76 15.69
CA ASN A 190 3.57 -1.62 16.52
C ASN A 190 3.98 -1.79 17.98
N GLY A 191 3.90 -3.00 18.52
CA GLY A 191 4.38 -3.32 19.87
C GLY A 191 5.89 -3.10 20.03
N SER A 192 6.69 -3.44 19.01
CA SER A 192 8.14 -3.21 19.03
C SER A 192 8.52 -1.73 18.93
N LEU A 193 7.69 -0.92 18.27
CA LEU A 193 7.89 0.52 18.15
C LEU A 193 7.39 1.31 19.37
N ALA A 194 6.62 0.66 20.26
CA ALA A 194 5.88 1.31 21.36
C ALA A 194 4.98 2.48 20.91
N ARG A 195 4.53 2.45 19.64
CA ARG A 195 3.62 3.42 19.01
C ARG A 195 2.89 2.80 17.84
N GLU A 196 1.85 3.47 17.34
CA GLU A 196 1.12 3.05 16.14
C GLU A 196 1.88 3.50 14.88
N GLY A 197 2.93 2.76 14.50
CA GLY A 197 3.69 3.01 13.28
C GLY A 197 2.99 2.50 12.02
N VAL A 198 2.08 1.53 12.15
CA VAL A 198 1.33 0.95 11.03
C VAL A 198 -0.16 1.04 11.31
N ARG A 199 -0.89 1.71 10.42
CA ARG A 199 -2.35 1.86 10.45
C ARG A 199 -2.96 1.01 9.33
N VAL A 200 -4.11 0.37 9.59
CA VAL A 200 -4.72 -0.57 8.62
C VAL A 200 -6.13 -0.16 8.21
N GLY A 201 -6.42 -0.24 6.91
CA GLY A 201 -7.75 -0.06 6.33
C GLY A 201 -8.07 -1.17 5.33
N ILE A 202 -9.36 -1.40 5.10
CA ILE A 202 -9.84 -2.28 4.03
C ILE A 202 -10.75 -1.46 3.13
N ALA A 203 -10.44 -1.45 1.83
CA ALA A 203 -11.26 -0.84 0.81
C ALA A 203 -12.09 -1.92 0.11
N ARG A 204 -13.42 -1.81 0.12
CA ARG A 204 -14.29 -2.78 -0.57
C ARG A 204 -14.60 -2.40 -2.02
N ASN A 205 -14.22 -1.18 -2.41
CA ASN A 205 -14.28 -0.69 -3.76
C ASN A 205 -13.23 0.42 -3.94
N VAL A 206 -13.05 0.86 -5.19
CA VAL A 206 -12.07 1.88 -5.57
C VAL A 206 -12.35 3.23 -4.90
N ALA A 207 -13.61 3.62 -4.74
CA ALA A 207 -13.97 4.89 -4.10
C ALA A 207 -13.64 4.89 -2.60
N GLU A 208 -13.84 3.76 -1.91
CA GLU A 208 -13.41 3.58 -0.52
C GLU A 208 -11.88 3.61 -0.40
N CYS A 209 -11.15 3.03 -1.35
CA CYS A 209 -9.69 3.09 -1.38
C CYS A 209 -9.22 4.55 -1.46
N ALA A 210 -9.77 5.33 -2.39
CA ALA A 210 -9.45 6.75 -2.54
C ALA A 210 -9.77 7.55 -1.27
N LYS A 211 -10.92 7.29 -0.62
CA LYS A 211 -11.28 7.92 0.66
C LYS A 211 -10.35 7.54 1.80
N LEU A 212 -9.89 6.28 1.87
CA LEU A 212 -8.92 5.85 2.87
C LEU A 212 -7.59 6.55 2.66
N VAL A 213 -7.07 6.58 1.43
CA VAL A 213 -5.84 7.32 1.11
C VAL A 213 -5.99 8.80 1.45
N ARG A 214 -7.14 9.42 1.14
CA ARG A 214 -7.43 10.79 1.55
C ARG A 214 -7.38 11.00 3.05
N GLY A 215 -8.03 10.11 3.81
CA GLY A 215 -8.00 10.17 5.27
C GLY A 215 -6.57 10.11 5.82
N VAL A 216 -5.69 9.30 5.21
CA VAL A 216 -4.26 9.25 5.58
C VAL A 216 -3.58 10.59 5.30
N VAL A 217 -3.82 11.19 4.13
CA VAL A 217 -3.26 12.50 3.75
C VAL A 217 -3.73 13.60 4.72
N ASP A 218 -5.03 13.66 5.03
CA ASP A 218 -5.58 14.66 5.95
C ASP A 218 -5.00 14.53 7.36
N VAL A 219 -4.90 13.29 7.87
CA VAL A 219 -4.30 13.05 9.19
C VAL A 219 -2.82 13.41 9.18
N ALA A 220 -2.06 13.06 8.14
CA ALA A 220 -0.65 13.43 8.04
C ALA A 220 -0.45 14.95 7.98
N ALA A 221 -1.30 15.67 7.25
CA ALA A 221 -1.30 17.13 7.20
C ALA A 221 -1.63 17.77 8.56
N GLN A 222 -2.59 17.18 9.29
CA GLN A 222 -3.01 17.66 10.61
C GLN A 222 -1.97 17.38 11.71
N GLU A 223 -1.31 16.23 11.63
CA GLU A 223 -0.27 15.80 12.58
C GLU A 223 1.09 16.47 12.32
N TRP A 224 1.25 17.15 11.17
CA TRP A 224 2.51 17.80 10.79
C TRP A 224 2.84 19.01 11.67
N ASP A 225 3.98 18.94 12.36
CA ASP A 225 4.53 20.01 13.20
C ASP A 225 5.87 20.56 12.67
N GLY A 226 6.32 20.07 11.51
CA GLY A 226 7.56 20.48 10.87
C GLY A 226 7.43 21.76 10.05
N ALA A 227 8.33 21.90 9.08
CA ALA A 227 8.40 23.08 8.24
C ALA A 227 7.17 23.21 7.32
N TRP A 228 6.63 24.42 7.18
CA TRP A 228 5.34 24.67 6.53
C TRP A 228 5.35 24.36 5.03
N GLU A 229 6.51 24.47 4.39
CA GLU A 229 6.70 24.24 2.96
C GLU A 229 6.34 22.81 2.52
N VAL A 230 6.41 21.84 3.44
CA VAL A 230 6.07 20.44 3.19
C VAL A 230 4.59 20.25 2.89
N TRP A 231 3.71 21.05 3.49
CA TRP A 231 2.24 20.97 3.29
C TRP A 231 1.63 22.23 2.66
N GLY A 232 2.47 23.14 2.18
CA GLY A 232 2.07 24.28 1.36
C GLY A 232 1.58 23.86 -0.04
N SER A 233 1.81 24.70 -1.04
CA SER A 233 1.30 24.45 -2.40
C SER A 233 1.92 23.24 -3.11
N ARG A 234 3.09 22.74 -2.65
CA ARG A 234 3.86 21.64 -3.26
C ARG A 234 4.09 21.82 -4.77
N GLU A 235 4.18 23.06 -5.24
CA GLU A 235 4.48 23.36 -6.65
C GLU A 235 5.87 22.88 -7.05
N TRP A 236 6.78 22.79 -6.08
CA TRP A 236 8.14 22.26 -6.23
C TRP A 236 8.21 20.75 -6.51
N ILE A 237 7.13 19.99 -6.29
CA ILE A 237 7.05 18.59 -6.73
C ILE A 237 6.67 18.59 -8.22
N GLY A 238 7.67 18.53 -9.09
CA GLY A 238 7.49 18.51 -10.54
C GLY A 238 7.07 17.15 -11.10
N ASP A 239 6.45 17.17 -12.28
CA ASP A 239 6.08 15.95 -13.02
C ASP A 239 7.32 15.22 -13.57
N GLU A 240 8.40 15.96 -13.85
CA GLU A 240 9.67 15.40 -14.30
C GLU A 240 10.47 14.85 -13.11
N GLU A 241 10.90 13.60 -13.22
CA GLU A 241 11.82 12.96 -12.28
C GLU A 241 13.26 13.38 -12.62
N VAL A 242 14.00 13.89 -11.64
CA VAL A 242 15.44 14.16 -11.77
C VAL A 242 16.24 13.04 -11.13
N SER A 243 17.38 12.67 -11.74
CA SER A 243 18.23 11.54 -11.31
C SER A 243 18.65 11.62 -9.84
N GLU A 244 18.88 12.84 -9.37
CA GLU A 244 19.35 13.20 -8.05
C GLU A 244 18.32 12.83 -6.97
N GLU A 245 17.01 12.88 -7.28
CA GLU A 245 15.95 12.44 -6.37
C GLU A 245 16.12 10.95 -6.05
N ARG A 246 16.37 10.16 -7.10
CA ARG A 246 16.56 8.73 -6.98
C ARG A 246 17.83 8.42 -6.20
N GLU A 247 18.94 9.07 -6.51
CA GLU A 247 20.22 8.87 -5.81
C GLU A 247 20.12 9.19 -4.31
N LEU A 248 19.53 10.33 -3.95
CA LEU A 248 19.31 10.67 -2.55
C LEU A 248 18.39 9.66 -1.85
N SER A 249 17.37 9.15 -2.55
CA SER A 249 16.44 8.17 -1.97
C SER A 249 17.10 6.82 -1.62
N LEU A 250 18.29 6.54 -2.17
CA LEU A 250 19.07 5.33 -1.86
C LEU A 250 19.76 5.41 -0.49
N VAL A 251 19.99 6.62 0.03
CA VAL A 251 20.58 6.82 1.36
C VAL A 251 19.73 6.11 2.42
N PRO A 252 20.34 5.43 3.41
CA PRO A 252 19.60 4.83 4.51
C PRO A 252 18.66 5.84 5.20
N ALA A 253 17.47 5.39 5.57
CA ALA A 253 16.39 6.22 6.12
C ALA A 253 15.82 7.33 5.22
N MET A 254 16.46 7.65 4.10
CA MET A 254 15.93 8.61 3.13
C MET A 254 14.78 7.99 2.34
N ASN A 255 13.85 8.84 1.90
CA ASN A 255 12.79 8.47 0.97
C ASN A 255 12.67 9.53 -0.12
N VAL A 256 11.97 9.19 -1.21
CA VAL A 256 11.83 10.09 -2.36
C VAL A 256 11.22 11.43 -2.00
N PHE A 257 10.24 11.48 -1.09
CA PHE A 257 9.62 12.74 -0.72
C PHE A 257 10.64 13.66 -0.03
N ALA A 258 11.42 13.12 0.91
CA ALA A 258 12.49 13.86 1.57
C ALA A 258 13.58 14.33 0.59
N SER A 259 13.95 13.49 -0.40
CA SER A 259 14.88 13.84 -1.47
C SER A 259 14.39 15.05 -2.28
N ILE A 260 13.13 15.04 -2.73
CA ILE A 260 12.53 16.16 -3.46
C ILE A 260 12.49 17.40 -2.56
N THR A 261 12.13 17.27 -1.28
CA THR A 261 12.11 18.41 -0.35
C THR A 261 13.47 19.10 -0.21
N ILE A 262 14.57 18.33 -0.22
CA ILE A 262 15.93 18.89 -0.22
C ILE A 262 16.21 19.58 -1.56
N LEU A 263 15.95 18.90 -2.68
CA LEU A 263 16.26 19.38 -4.03
C LEU A 263 15.42 20.59 -4.46
N ALA A 264 14.26 20.80 -3.81
CA ALA A 264 13.47 22.01 -3.96
C ALA A 264 14.16 23.26 -3.40
N GLN A 265 15.16 23.09 -2.52
CA GLN A 265 15.82 24.19 -1.80
C GLN A 265 17.28 24.38 -2.19
N THR A 266 17.94 23.34 -2.70
CA THR A 266 19.37 23.38 -3.06
C THR A 266 19.69 22.38 -4.16
N THR A 267 20.83 22.55 -4.82
CA THR A 267 21.38 21.54 -5.75
C THR A 267 22.19 20.48 -5.00
N ILE A 268 22.44 19.32 -5.64
CA ILE A 268 23.33 18.29 -5.06
C ILE A 268 24.73 18.85 -4.77
N ASP A 269 25.29 19.64 -5.70
CA ASP A 269 26.64 20.19 -5.52
C ASP A 269 26.73 21.10 -4.29
N GLU A 270 25.74 21.99 -4.11
CA GLU A 270 25.65 22.85 -2.93
C GLU A 270 25.43 22.04 -1.65
N LEU A 271 24.55 21.04 -1.68
CA LEU A 271 24.30 20.13 -0.56
C LEU A 271 25.58 19.41 -0.12
N LEU A 272 26.41 18.98 -1.07
CA LEU A 272 27.68 18.30 -0.80
C LEU A 272 28.75 19.23 -0.25
N ILE A 273 28.67 20.54 -0.47
CA ILE A 273 29.63 21.53 0.07
C ILE A 273 29.26 21.95 1.50
N GLN A 274 27.97 21.94 1.84
CA GLN A 274 27.48 22.32 3.17
C GLN A 274 28.03 21.44 4.30
N SER A 275 28.28 22.05 5.46
CA SER A 275 28.66 21.30 6.65
C SER A 275 27.50 20.41 7.15
N PRO A 276 27.79 19.33 7.90
CA PRO A 276 26.74 18.52 8.54
C PRO A 276 25.79 19.34 9.43
N GLU A 277 26.31 20.36 10.11
CA GLU A 277 25.55 21.26 10.98
C GLU A 277 24.63 22.18 10.17
N GLU A 278 25.13 22.74 9.07
CA GLU A 278 24.32 23.56 8.15
C GLU A 278 23.17 22.75 7.55
N ARG A 279 23.48 21.55 7.04
CA ARG A 279 22.47 20.61 6.51
C ARG A 279 21.43 20.26 7.57
N SER A 280 21.86 19.97 8.78
CA SER A 280 20.95 19.65 9.88
C SER A 280 20.04 20.83 10.24
N ALA A 281 20.59 22.04 10.31
CA ALA A 281 19.83 23.25 10.63
C ALA A 281 18.79 23.59 9.55
N LEU A 282 19.14 23.39 8.27
CA LEU A 282 18.27 23.70 7.14
C LEU A 282 17.20 22.63 6.92
N PHE A 283 17.57 21.35 6.90
CA PHE A 283 16.69 20.29 6.41
C PHE A 283 16.01 19.47 7.51
N ALA A 284 16.55 19.39 8.73
CA ALA A 284 15.92 18.60 9.80
C ALA A 284 14.47 19.02 10.10
N PRO A 285 14.07 20.32 10.08
CA PRO A 285 12.67 20.71 10.27
C PRO A 285 11.73 20.20 9.18
N SER A 286 12.26 19.98 7.97
CA SER A 286 11.51 19.59 6.78
C SER A 286 11.44 18.07 6.60
N ILE A 287 12.50 17.32 6.92
CA ILE A 287 12.58 15.87 6.65
C ILE A 287 12.91 14.99 7.87
N GLY A 288 13.17 15.63 9.01
CA GLY A 288 13.47 14.96 10.28
C GLY A 288 14.96 14.76 10.53
N ALA A 289 15.33 14.83 11.81
CA ALA A 289 16.71 14.72 12.29
C ALA A 289 17.37 13.37 11.96
N VAL A 290 16.60 12.28 11.97
CA VAL A 290 17.11 10.93 11.67
C VAL A 290 17.60 10.82 10.22
N ARG A 291 16.83 11.36 9.27
CA ARG A 291 17.15 11.29 7.84
C ARG A 291 18.36 12.14 7.49
N ILE A 292 18.43 13.35 8.04
CA ILE A 292 19.57 14.24 7.79
C ILE A 292 20.86 13.70 8.43
N ALA A 293 20.77 13.05 9.60
CA ALA A 293 21.91 12.37 10.21
C ALA A 293 22.44 11.24 9.32
N ALA A 294 21.54 10.40 8.79
CA ALA A 294 21.92 9.32 7.86
C ALA A 294 22.54 9.86 6.55
N LEU A 295 22.03 10.98 6.04
CA LEU A 295 22.61 11.67 4.88
C LEU A 295 23.99 12.25 5.18
N ASN A 296 24.18 12.84 6.36
CA ASN A 296 25.49 13.34 6.81
C ASN A 296 26.52 12.21 6.86
N GLU A 297 26.16 11.07 7.45
CA GLU A 297 27.01 9.89 7.51
C GLU A 297 27.34 9.35 6.12
N ALA A 298 26.35 9.24 5.23
CA ALA A 298 26.55 8.73 3.87
C ALA A 298 27.50 9.62 3.04
N ILE A 299 27.39 10.95 3.17
CA ILE A 299 28.26 11.90 2.48
C ILE A 299 29.69 11.82 3.01
N GLU A 300 29.89 11.69 4.32
CA GLU A 300 31.23 11.58 4.89
C GLU A 300 31.92 10.28 4.47
N GLN A 301 31.21 9.15 4.53
CA GLN A 301 31.73 7.88 3.99
C GLN A 301 32.04 7.96 2.49
N GLY A 302 31.26 8.74 1.73
CA GLY A 302 31.52 8.99 0.32
C GLY A 302 32.83 9.74 0.09
N ARG A 303 33.09 10.80 0.87
CA ARG A 303 34.32 11.59 0.81
C ARG A 303 35.56 10.76 1.15
N GLU A 304 35.50 9.99 2.24
CA GLU A 304 36.60 9.10 2.64
C GLU A 304 36.97 8.10 1.54
N ARG A 305 35.99 7.56 0.81
CA ARG A 305 36.24 6.63 -0.30
C ARG A 305 36.93 7.29 -1.48
N VAL A 306 36.56 8.52 -1.83
CA VAL A 306 37.20 9.28 -2.92
C VAL A 306 38.65 9.60 -2.56
N GLU A 307 38.91 10.08 -1.34
CA GLU A 307 40.27 10.36 -0.87
C GLU A 307 41.16 9.11 -0.84
N GLN A 308 40.61 7.95 -0.47
CA GLN A 308 41.32 6.67 -0.52
C GLN A 308 41.65 6.22 -1.95
N MET A 309 40.83 6.59 -2.94
CA MET A 309 41.10 6.27 -4.35
C MET A 309 42.17 7.20 -4.94
N ASP A 310 42.11 8.49 -4.62
CA ASP A 310 43.08 9.49 -5.11
C ASP A 310 44.45 9.36 -4.43
N GLY A 311 44.51 8.82 -3.20
CA GLY A 311 45.76 8.56 -2.47
C GLY A 311 46.53 7.30 -2.89
N VAL A 312 46.03 6.54 -3.88
CA VAL A 312 46.62 5.28 -4.36
C VAL A 312 47.34 5.44 -5.72
N GLU A 313 47.42 6.66 -6.27
CA GLU A 313 48.20 6.99 -7.48
C GLU A 313 49.72 7.17 -7.25
#